data_AF-A0A939JJN8-F1
#
_entry.id   AF-A0A939JJN8-F1
#
_cell.length_a   1.000
_cell.length_b   1.000
_cell.length_c   1.000
_cell.angle_alpha   90.00
_cell.angle_beta   90.00
_cell.angle_gamma   90.00
#
_symmetry.space_group_name_H-M   'P 1'
#
loop_
_entity.id
_entity.type
_entity.pdbx_description
1 polymer ?
#
loop_
_entity_poly.entity_id
_entity_poly.type
_entity_poly.pdbx_seq_one_letter_code
_entity_poly.pdbx_strand_id
1 'polypeptide(L)' 'GWVLLLVVVDLAWYTNHRFSHRVRIGWAGHQAHHSSEDFNLTTAVRQKWNPWSEAICWAPLPLLGFAPWTIY' A
#
# COMPACT_ATOMS: atom_id res chain seq x y z
N GLY A 1 -9.45 -6.67 -17.99
CA GLY A 1 -8.44 -6.19 -18.95
C GLY A 1 -7.33 -5.45 -18.22
N TRP A 2 -6.14 -5.31 -18.83
CA TRP A 2 -4.96 -4.73 -18.17
C TRP A 2 -5.13 -3.26 -17.74
N VAL A 3 -5.91 -2.46 -18.49
CA VAL A 3 -6.21 -1.07 -18.13
C VAL A 3 -7.01 -0.99 -16.82
N LEU A 4 -8.07 -1.81 -16.71
CA LEU A 4 -8.87 -1.86 -15.49
C LEU A 4 -8.04 -2.36 -14.30
N LEU A 5 -7.18 -3.37 -14.52
CA LEU A 5 -6.26 -3.87 -13.51
C LEU A 5 -5.34 -2.75 -12.99
N LEU A 6 -4.73 -1.97 -13.89
CA LEU A 6 -3.87 -0.84 -13.52
C LEU A 6 -4.61 0.15 -12.62
N VAL A 7 -5.84 0.54 -13.00
CA VAL A 7 -6.66 1.49 -12.22
C VAL A 7 -7.01 0.92 -10.84
N VAL A 8 -7.42 -0.35 -10.77
CA VAL A 8 -7.81 -0.97 -9.50
C VAL A 8 -6.61 -1.16 -8.56
N VAL A 9 -5.45 -1.55 -9.10
CA VAL A 9 -4.20 -1.64 -8.34
C VAL A 9 -3.77 -0.28 -7.80
N ASP A 10 -3.78 0.75 -8.66
CA ASP A 10 -3.44 2.13 -8.25
C ASP A 10 -4.38 2.64 -7.13
N LEU A 11 -5.68 2.38 -7.28
CA LEU A 11 -6.67 2.75 -6.26
C LEU A 11 -6.46 2.00 -4.94
N ALA A 12 -6.11 0.71 -4.99
CA ALA A 12 -5.80 -0.07 -3.78
C ALA A 12 -4.56 0.49 -3.07
N TRP A 13 -3.53 0.87 -3.83
CA TRP A 13 -2.32 1.53 -3.34
C TRP A 13 -2.62 2.86 -2.67
N TYR A 14 -3.36 3.73 -3.38
CA TYR A 14 -3.81 5.00 -2.85
C TYR A 14 -4.60 4.83 -1.55
N THR A 15 -5.51 3.86 -1.51
CA THR A 15 -6.37 3.62 -0.34
C THR A 15 -5.56 3.19 0.88
N ASN A 16 -4.64 2.23 0.72
CA ASN A 16 -3.75 1.79 1.80
C ASN A 16 -2.86 2.94 2.30
N HIS A 17 -2.31 3.73 1.37
CA HIS A 17 -1.46 4.87 1.71
C HIS A 17 -2.25 5.98 2.44
N ARG A 18 -3.44 6.32 1.95
CA ARG A 18 -4.34 7.28 2.61
C ARG A 18 -4.75 6.80 3.99
N PHE A 19 -5.14 5.54 4.15
CA PHE A 19 -5.46 4.95 5.45
C PHE A 19 -4.28 5.09 6.43
N SER A 20 -3.08 4.75 5.95
CA SER A 20 -1.82 4.83 6.71
C SER A 20 -1.51 6.24 7.21
N HIS A 21 -1.88 7.27 6.45
CA HIS A 21 -1.72 8.67 6.84
C HIS A 21 -2.84 9.23 7.73
N ARG A 22 -4.00 8.55 7.82
CA ARG A 22 -5.20 9.12 8.45
C ARG A 22 -5.65 8.38 9.72
N VAL A 23 -5.17 7.15 9.95
CA VAL A 23 -5.59 6.33 11.09
C VAL A 23 -4.38 5.89 11.90
N ARG A 24 -4.45 5.99 13.23
CA ARG A 24 -3.31 5.72 14.15
C ARG A 24 -2.69 4.33 13.98
N ILE A 25 -3.52 3.29 13.83
CA ILE A 25 -3.02 1.93 13.63
C ILE A 25 -2.37 1.74 12.24
N GLY A 26 -2.81 2.49 11.23
CA GLY A 26 -2.14 2.56 9.93
C GLY A 26 -0.81 3.31 10.02
N TRP A 27 -0.79 4.45 10.72
CA TRP A 27 0.42 5.25 10.94
C TRP A 27 1.52 4.49 11.66
N ALA A 28 1.16 3.67 12.66
CA ALA A 28 2.12 2.83 13.36
C ALA A 28 2.94 1.92 12.42
N GLY A 29 2.32 1.46 11.31
CA GLY A 29 3.02 0.74 10.26
C GLY A 29 3.74 1.63 9.26
N HIS A 30 3.35 2.89 9.07
CA HIS A 30 3.83 3.73 7.98
C HIS A 30 4.89 4.77 8.37
N GLN A 31 4.97 5.14 9.65
CA GLN A 31 5.83 6.24 10.11
C GLN A 31 7.33 6.05 9.84
N ALA A 32 7.80 4.80 9.69
CA ALA A 32 9.20 4.52 9.41
C ALA A 32 9.69 5.15 8.10
N HIS A 33 8.79 5.31 7.13
CA HIS A 33 9.04 5.99 5.86
C HIS A 33 9.13 7.51 5.98
N HIS A 34 8.55 8.07 7.06
CA HIS A 34 8.45 9.51 7.33
C HIS A 34 9.27 9.91 8.56
N SER A 35 10.22 9.07 8.99
CA SER A 35 10.96 9.29 10.23
C SER A 35 12.10 10.29 10.09
N SER A 36 12.38 10.79 8.89
CA SER A 36 13.44 11.77 8.63
C SER A 36 12.85 13.13 8.36
N GLU A 37 13.51 14.16 8.87
CA GLU A 37 13.22 15.57 8.58
C GLU A 37 13.78 15.99 7.22
N ASP A 38 14.73 15.22 6.66
CA ASP A 38 15.35 15.45 5.36
C ASP A 38 14.67 14.64 4.26
N PHE A 39 14.60 15.21 3.05
CA PHE A 39 14.17 14.46 1.88
C PHE A 39 15.29 13.51 1.42
N ASN A 40 15.17 12.23 1.77
CA ASN A 40 16.12 11.20 1.37
C ASN A 40 15.45 9.87 1.02
N LEU A 41 16.03 9.18 0.03
CA LEU A 41 15.48 7.93 -0.48
C LEU A 41 15.66 6.78 0.52
N THR A 42 16.74 6.80 1.32
CA THR A 42 17.06 5.73 2.27
C THR A 42 15.97 5.56 3.32
N THR A 43 15.41 6.66 3.83
CA THR A 43 14.24 6.63 4.73
C THR A 43 12.96 6.34 3.96
N ALA A 44 12.76 6.94 2.78
CA ALA A 44 11.53 6.75 2.01
C ALA A 44 11.28 5.27 1.64
N VAL A 45 12.32 4.50 1.31
CA VAL A 45 12.20 3.07 0.98
C VAL A 45 12.25 2.15 2.20
N ARG A 46 12.44 2.67 3.41
CA ARG A 46 12.56 1.87 4.63
C ARG A 46 11.24 1.21 5.00
N GLN A 47 11.06 -0.03 4.54
CA GLN A 47 9.83 -0.79 4.76
C GLN A 47 9.63 -1.20 6.21
N LYS A 48 8.35 -1.26 6.60
CA LYS A 48 7.87 -1.88 7.83
C LYS A 48 8.10 -3.38 7.83
N TRP A 49 8.34 -3.95 9.01
CA TRP A 49 8.50 -5.40 9.18
C TRP A 49 7.17 -6.16 9.02
N ASN A 50 6.02 -5.49 9.20
CA ASN A 50 4.69 -6.08 9.08
C ASN A 50 3.73 -5.20 8.26
N PRO A 51 3.49 -5.51 6.98
CA PRO A 51 2.55 -4.80 6.11
C PRO A 51 1.08 -5.23 6.25
N TRP A 52 0.60 -5.53 7.46
CA TRP A 52 -0.73 -6.12 7.71
C TRP A 52 -1.91 -5.44 6.97
N SER A 53 -1.92 -4.11 6.85
CA SER A 53 -3.01 -3.36 6.21
C SER A 53 -3.07 -3.56 4.69
N GLU A 54 -1.95 -3.91 4.07
CA GLU A 54 -1.89 -4.15 2.63
C GLU A 54 -2.71 -5.39 2.26
N ALA A 55 -2.63 -6.46 3.05
CA ALA A 55 -3.41 -7.68 2.81
C ALA A 55 -4.92 -7.38 2.70
N ILE A 56 -5.42 -6.44 3.51
CA ILE A 56 -6.82 -6.00 3.49
C ILE A 56 -7.15 -5.24 2.20
N CYS A 57 -6.26 -4.37 1.74
CA CYS A 57 -6.45 -3.60 0.51
C CYS A 57 -6.25 -4.43 -0.76
N TRP A 58 -5.43 -5.49 -0.72
CA TRP A 58 -5.19 -6.40 -1.83
C TRP A 58 -6.25 -7.49 -1.97
N ALA A 59 -6.81 -7.98 -0.87
CA ALA A 59 -7.77 -9.10 -0.87
C ALA A 59 -8.98 -8.91 -1.82
N PRO A 60 -9.52 -7.70 -2.04
CA PRO A 60 -10.60 -7.51 -3.00
C PRO A 60 -10.22 -7.78 -4.47
N LEU A 61 -8.96 -7.62 -4.87
CA LEU A 61 -8.58 -7.72 -6.28
C LEU A 61 -8.81 -9.13 -6.86
N PRO A 62 -8.36 -10.22 -6.20
CA PRO A 62 -8.71 -11.57 -6.65
C PRO A 62 -10.21 -11.85 -6.65
N LEU A 63 -10.95 -11.30 -5.69
CA LEU A 63 -12.41 -11.46 -5.59
C LEU A 63 -13.16 -10.75 -6.72
N LEU A 64 -12.57 -9.70 -7.30
CA LEU A 64 -13.07 -9.01 -8.49
C LEU A 64 -12.73 -9.75 -9.80
N GLY A 65 -12.10 -10.93 -9.72
CA GLY A 65 -11.80 -11.78 -10.87
C GLY A 65 -10.44 -11.52 -11.52
N PHE A 66 -9.57 -10.72 -10.89
CA PHE A 66 -8.18 -10.58 -11.34
C PHE A 66 -7.38 -11.81 -10.92
N ALA A 67 -6.66 -12.42 -11.86
CA ALA A 67 -5.79 -13.54 -11.53
C ALA A 67 -4.68 -13.07 -10.57
N PRO A 68 -4.39 -13.79 -9.47
CA PRO A 68 -3.44 -13.35 -8.46
C PRO A 68 -2.08 -12.93 -9.06
N TRP A 69 -1.52 -13.70 -9.99
CA TRP A 69 -0.24 -13.43 -10.64
C TRP A 69 -0.18 -12.16 -11.50
N THR A 70 -1.28 -11.43 -11.62
CA THR A 70 -1.32 -10.14 -12.31
C THR A 70 -1.25 -8.95 -11.34
N ILE A 71 -1.27 -9.20 -10.03
CA ILE A 71 -1.33 -8.17 -8.98
C ILE A 71 0.09 -7.79 -8.48
N TYR A 72 1.14 -8.43 -9.01
CA TYR A 72 2.54 -8.25 -8.61
C TYR A 72 3.48 -8.24 -9.81
#